data_AF-A0A7C3CLW2-F1
#
_entry.id   AF-A0A7C3CLW2-F1
#
_cell.length_a   1.000
_cell.length_b   1.000
_cell.length_c   1.000
_cell.angle_alpha   90.00
_cell.angle_beta   90.00
_cell.angle_gamma   90.00
#
_symmetry.space_group_name_H-M   'P 1'
#
loop_
_entity.id
_entity.type
_entity.pdbx_description
1 polymer ?
#
loop_
_entity_poly.entity_id
_entity_poly.type
_entity_poly.pdbx_seq_one_letter_code
_entity_poly.pdbx_strand_id
1 'polypeptide(L)'
;MNVYQDFFKQMDAEEWEFFAIDFLAFHEFNILQLPSRGADGGLDGLVEFNNIKYLVSCKHYIQSNKSVGTNDENNIIDRLVQHQAKGFIGFYSTLPSTALLTRFNSYKKQNYEIVYFDKDSISDALPSIPSYILQKYGLPNNIQYVMNVHPSEYQPLKCMECRDDILSDEYSIRSSMATLILDNEDKLEFVYGHKNCINQYTRDDLPWIEIDQALHQDQLIPWNKTVSNYLQKYQYSKYFYQNKNEFDTGIQQRMFPSNWGKHLLSLVE
;
A
#
# COMPACT_ATOMS: atom_id res chain seq x y z
N MET A 1 13.13 -5.47 -8.88
CA MET A 1 13.30 -4.31 -7.98
C MET A 1 12.21 -4.42 -6.94
N ASN A 2 12.54 -4.52 -5.65
CA ASN A 2 11.51 -4.58 -4.61
C ASN A 2 10.80 -3.22 -4.64
N VAL A 3 9.51 -3.26 -4.92
CA VAL A 3 8.61 -2.11 -5.07
C VAL A 3 8.69 -1.15 -3.88
N TYR A 4 9.02 -1.68 -2.70
CA TYR A 4 9.12 -0.93 -1.46
C TYR A 4 10.51 -0.38 -1.14
N GLN A 5 11.52 -0.75 -1.93
CA GLN A 5 12.88 -0.25 -1.72
C GLN A 5 12.96 1.27 -1.90
N ASP A 6 12.23 1.82 -2.87
CA ASP A 6 12.21 3.26 -3.12
C ASP A 6 11.32 4.01 -2.12
N PHE A 7 10.36 3.33 -1.49
CA PHE A 7 9.62 3.85 -0.33
C PHE A 7 10.56 4.04 0.86
N PHE A 8 11.36 3.02 1.21
CA PHE A 8 12.31 3.14 2.32
C PHE A 8 13.40 4.20 2.08
N LYS A 9 13.92 4.33 0.86
CA LYS A 9 14.98 5.30 0.54
C LYS A 9 14.58 6.77 0.71
N GLN A 10 13.28 7.06 0.66
CA GLN A 10 12.76 8.41 0.81
C GLN A 10 12.65 8.84 2.27
N MET A 11 12.64 7.89 3.19
CA MET A 11 12.63 8.17 4.62
C MET A 11 14.01 8.61 5.07
N ASP A 12 14.07 9.64 5.91
CA ASP A 12 15.24 9.88 6.73
C ASP A 12 15.30 8.92 7.94
N ALA A 13 16.36 9.04 8.76
CA ALA A 13 16.55 8.15 9.90
C ALA A 13 15.46 8.32 10.98
N GLU A 14 14.93 9.52 11.15
CA GLU A 14 13.91 9.82 12.15
C GLU A 14 12.54 9.32 11.67
N GLU A 15 12.20 9.55 10.42
CA GLU A 15 11.00 8.98 9.79
C GLU A 15 11.01 7.45 9.85
N TRP A 16 12.17 6.82 9.68
CA TRP A 16 12.33 5.37 9.83
C TRP A 16 12.04 4.88 11.25
N GLU A 17 12.45 5.63 12.28
CA GLU A 17 12.17 5.32 13.69
C GLU A 17 10.68 5.42 14.01
N PHE A 18 10.03 6.49 13.57
CA PHE A 18 8.58 6.65 13.74
C PHE A 18 7.80 5.57 12.96
N PHE A 19 8.23 5.25 11.74
CA PHE A 19 7.64 4.18 10.94
C PHE A 19 7.75 2.82 11.64
N ALA A 20 8.90 2.52 12.27
CA ALA A 20 9.08 1.28 13.03
C ALA A 20 8.08 1.16 14.18
N ILE A 21 7.82 2.25 14.90
CA ILE A 21 6.89 2.25 16.04
C ILE A 21 5.44 2.11 15.58
N ASP A 22 5.04 2.81 14.51
CA ASP A 22 3.71 2.63 13.91
C ASP A 22 3.53 1.20 13.35
N PHE A 23 4.57 0.64 12.74
CA PHE A 23 4.58 -0.75 12.26
C PHE A 23 4.36 -1.74 13.40
N LEU A 24 5.05 -1.56 14.53
CA LEU A 24 4.89 -2.42 15.70
C LEU A 24 3.52 -2.25 16.35
N ALA A 25 3.02 -1.02 16.46
CA ALA A 25 1.68 -0.76 16.98
C ALA A 25 0.58 -1.43 16.14
N PHE A 26 0.75 -1.47 14.83
CA PHE A 26 -0.15 -2.22 13.94
C PHE A 26 -0.11 -3.74 14.22
N HIS A 27 1.04 -4.28 14.62
CA HIS A 27 1.20 -5.68 15.04
C HIS A 27 0.88 -5.90 16.54
N GLU A 28 -0.03 -5.10 17.10
CA GLU A 28 -0.56 -5.23 18.47
C GLU A 28 0.45 -4.98 19.60
N PHE A 29 1.59 -4.35 19.32
CA PHE A 29 2.50 -3.89 20.37
C PHE A 29 1.96 -2.61 21.02
N ASN A 30 1.95 -2.58 22.36
CA ASN A 30 1.63 -1.38 23.12
C ASN A 30 2.85 -0.45 23.17
N ILE A 31 2.71 0.80 22.75
CA ILE A 31 3.78 1.79 22.81
C ILE A 31 3.91 2.28 24.25
N LEU A 32 5.07 2.03 24.88
CA LEU A 32 5.39 2.55 26.21
C LEU A 32 6.16 3.87 26.14
N GLN A 33 7.05 3.99 25.14
CA GLN A 33 7.85 5.19 24.89
C GLN A 33 8.05 5.38 23.39
N LEU A 34 7.74 6.57 22.90
CA LEU A 34 7.97 7.01 21.52
C LEU A 34 9.45 7.35 21.29
N PRO A 35 9.91 7.44 20.02
CA PRO A 35 11.23 7.94 19.70
C PRO A 35 11.40 9.38 20.23
N SER A 36 12.51 9.67 20.89
CA SER A 36 12.82 11.00 21.44
C SER A 36 14.16 11.51 20.94
N ARG A 37 14.23 12.79 20.59
CA ARG A 37 15.48 13.46 20.25
C ARG A 37 16.28 13.77 21.52
N GLY A 38 17.38 13.07 21.76
CA GLY A 38 18.25 13.36 22.91
C GLY A 38 19.30 12.28 23.21
N ALA A 39 20.06 12.49 24.29
CA ALA A 39 21.06 11.55 24.78
C ALA A 39 20.41 10.37 25.54
N ASP A 40 19.45 9.68 24.92
CA ASP A 40 18.68 8.59 25.52
C ASP A 40 19.37 7.22 25.43
N GLY A 41 20.70 7.19 25.42
CA GLY A 41 21.45 5.93 25.41
C GLY A 41 21.21 5.04 24.18
N GLY A 42 20.75 5.65 23.08
CA GLY A 42 20.40 4.94 21.83
C GLY A 42 19.05 4.23 21.88
N LEU A 43 18.12 4.66 22.73
CA LEU A 43 16.73 4.18 22.74
C LEU A 43 15.95 4.81 21.57
N ASP A 44 15.57 3.99 20.59
CA ASP A 44 14.75 4.44 19.48
C ASP A 44 13.25 4.23 19.80
N GLY A 45 12.92 3.39 20.78
CA GLY A 45 11.60 3.27 21.38
C GLY A 45 11.49 2.12 22.39
N LEU A 46 10.39 2.11 23.16
CA LEU A 46 10.06 1.02 24.08
C LEU A 46 8.62 0.59 23.84
N VAL A 47 8.43 -0.71 23.61
CA VAL A 47 7.11 -1.29 23.37
C VAL A 47 6.87 -2.49 24.28
N GLU A 48 5.63 -2.92 24.42
CA GLU A 48 5.24 -4.08 25.21
C GLU A 48 4.31 -4.99 24.41
N PHE A 49 4.59 -6.29 24.47
CA PHE A 49 3.73 -7.32 23.89
C PHE A 49 3.67 -8.51 24.85
N ASN A 50 2.48 -9.03 25.12
CA ASN A 50 2.26 -10.14 26.07
C ASN A 50 2.95 -9.94 27.44
N ASN A 51 2.90 -8.72 28.00
CA ASN A 51 3.57 -8.31 29.26
C ASN A 51 5.10 -8.40 29.24
N ILE A 52 5.71 -8.42 28.05
CA ILE A 52 7.16 -8.39 27.86
C ILE A 52 7.53 -7.04 27.25
N LYS A 53 8.41 -6.31 27.92
CA LYS A 53 8.96 -5.05 27.42
C LYS A 53 10.09 -5.32 26.43
N TYR A 54 9.98 -4.71 25.26
CA TYR A 54 10.96 -4.76 24.19
C TYR A 54 11.60 -3.40 23.96
N LEU A 55 12.93 -3.39 24.01
CA LEU A 55 13.74 -2.28 23.54
C LEU A 55 13.78 -2.31 22.01
N VAL A 56 13.40 -1.22 21.36
CA VAL A 56 13.43 -1.08 19.90
C VAL A 56 14.70 -0.35 19.49
N SER A 57 15.41 -0.90 18.50
CA SER A 57 16.59 -0.31 17.88
C SER A 57 16.41 -0.29 16.37
N CYS A 58 16.44 0.91 15.79
CA CYS A 58 16.21 1.16 14.38
C CYS A 58 17.54 1.45 13.70
N LYS A 59 17.77 0.83 12.53
CA LYS A 59 18.96 1.12 11.71
C LYS A 59 18.56 1.29 10.25
N HIS A 60 18.76 2.50 9.73
CA HIS A 60 18.40 2.89 8.38
C HIS A 60 19.65 3.00 7.48
N TYR A 61 20.05 1.90 6.85
CA TYR A 61 21.23 1.82 5.97
C TYR A 61 20.89 1.53 4.51
N ILE A 62 19.64 1.75 4.08
CA ILE A 62 19.18 1.43 2.72
C ILE A 62 19.97 2.20 1.65
N GLN A 63 20.41 3.44 1.94
CA GLN A 63 21.19 4.25 1.01
C GLN A 63 22.61 3.72 0.80
N SER A 64 23.26 3.25 1.87
CA SER A 64 24.62 2.70 1.79
C SER A 64 24.65 1.20 1.44
N ASN A 65 23.49 0.53 1.52
CA ASN A 65 23.34 -0.91 1.41
C ASN A 65 24.26 -1.71 2.37
N LYS A 66 24.71 -1.06 3.45
CA LYS A 66 25.55 -1.65 4.48
C LYS A 66 24.69 -2.58 5.35
N SER A 67 25.19 -3.77 5.67
CA SER A 67 24.54 -4.65 6.64
C SER A 67 24.69 -4.14 8.07
N VAL A 68 23.72 -4.46 8.92
CA VAL A 68 23.77 -4.09 10.34
C VAL A 68 24.73 -5.01 11.09
N GLY A 69 25.81 -4.44 11.60
CA GLY A 69 26.91 -5.14 12.25
C GLY A 69 26.79 -5.20 13.77
N THR A 70 27.65 -6.01 14.39
CA THR A 70 27.80 -6.04 15.86
C THR A 70 28.26 -4.73 16.46
N ASN A 71 28.93 -3.88 15.68
CA ASN A 71 29.40 -2.56 16.10
C ASN A 71 28.31 -1.49 15.98
N ASP A 72 27.25 -1.76 15.21
CA ASP A 72 26.09 -0.88 15.11
C ASP A 72 25.11 -1.16 16.27
N GLU A 73 25.18 -2.36 16.86
CA GLU A 73 24.36 -2.84 17.99
C GLU A 73 25.21 -3.23 19.20
N ASN A 74 25.71 -2.22 19.90
CA ASN A 74 26.55 -2.40 21.08
C ASN A 74 25.71 -2.51 22.36
N ASN A 75 26.25 -3.26 23.32
CA ASN A 75 25.76 -3.30 24.71
C ASN A 75 24.25 -3.57 24.84
N ILE A 76 23.69 -4.43 23.98
CA ILE A 76 22.26 -4.76 23.98
C ILE A 76 21.80 -5.19 25.38
N ILE A 77 22.55 -6.09 26.04
CA ILE A 77 22.20 -6.61 27.37
C ILE A 77 22.17 -5.49 28.41
N ASP A 78 23.17 -4.61 28.41
CA ASP A 78 23.23 -3.50 29.37
C ASP A 78 22.06 -2.54 29.17
N ARG A 79 21.70 -2.26 27.90
CA ARG A 79 20.51 -1.45 27.54
C ARG A 79 19.22 -2.13 28.01
N LEU A 80 19.08 -3.44 27.81
CA LEU A 80 17.92 -4.19 28.29
C LEU A 80 17.77 -4.10 29.80
N VAL A 81 18.86 -4.27 30.55
CA VAL A 81 18.88 -4.14 32.01
C VAL A 81 18.52 -2.71 32.44
N GLN A 82 19.11 -1.69 31.81
CA GLN A 82 18.85 -0.29 32.10
C GLN A 82 17.37 0.08 31.93
N HIS A 83 16.71 -0.44 30.89
CA HIS A 83 15.30 -0.16 30.60
C HIS A 83 14.33 -1.19 31.20
N GLN A 84 14.81 -2.11 32.04
CA GLN A 84 14.01 -3.19 32.64
C GLN A 84 13.23 -4.01 31.59
N ALA A 85 13.85 -4.20 30.42
CA ALA A 85 13.31 -4.93 29.29
C ALA A 85 13.89 -6.36 29.26
N LYS A 86 13.08 -7.31 28.76
CA LYS A 86 13.53 -8.69 28.49
C LYS A 86 13.60 -9.00 27.00
N GLY A 87 13.01 -8.12 26.19
CA GLY A 87 12.95 -8.24 24.76
C GLY A 87 13.78 -7.17 24.04
N PHE A 88 14.32 -7.53 22.88
CA PHE A 88 14.97 -6.62 21.95
C PHE A 88 14.36 -6.80 20.55
N ILE A 89 14.06 -5.68 19.91
CA ILE A 89 13.58 -5.63 18.52
C ILE A 89 14.58 -4.82 17.70
N GLY A 90 15.22 -5.48 16.73
CA GLY A 90 16.00 -4.80 15.69
C GLY A 90 15.12 -4.48 14.48
N PHE A 91 14.94 -3.21 14.13
CA PHE A 91 14.16 -2.79 12.97
C PHE A 91 15.06 -2.18 11.88
N TYR A 92 15.39 -2.98 10.87
CA TYR A 92 16.50 -2.72 9.98
C TYR A 92 16.06 -2.57 8.52
N SER A 93 16.48 -1.48 7.89
CA SER A 93 16.22 -1.26 6.46
C SER A 93 17.16 -2.07 5.55
N THR A 94 18.06 -2.87 6.12
CA THR A 94 18.99 -3.78 5.45
C THR A 94 19.14 -5.08 6.25
N LEU A 95 19.86 -6.06 5.71
CA LEU A 95 20.06 -7.33 6.39
C LEU A 95 21.05 -7.19 7.57
N PRO A 96 20.82 -7.87 8.70
CA PRO A 96 21.82 -8.02 9.74
C PRO A 96 22.97 -8.92 9.26
N SER A 97 24.19 -8.65 9.73
CA SER A 97 25.37 -9.47 9.47
C SER A 97 25.28 -10.84 10.16
N THR A 98 25.96 -11.85 9.61
CA THR A 98 26.06 -13.20 10.23
C THR A 98 26.62 -13.16 11.66
N ALA A 99 27.55 -12.26 11.93
CA ALA A 99 28.11 -12.07 13.27
C ALA A 99 27.05 -11.55 14.25
N LEU A 100 26.22 -10.59 13.84
CA LEU A 100 25.12 -10.08 14.66
C LEU A 100 24.06 -11.15 14.90
N LEU A 101 23.68 -11.91 13.88
CA LEU A 101 22.75 -13.04 14.01
C LEU A 101 23.26 -14.11 14.99
N THR A 102 24.57 -14.41 14.95
CA THR A 102 25.21 -15.35 15.89
C THR A 102 25.12 -14.82 17.33
N ARG A 103 25.31 -13.51 17.52
CA ARG A 103 25.16 -12.84 18.82
C ARG A 103 23.71 -12.87 19.32
N PHE A 104 22.73 -12.60 18.46
CA PHE A 104 21.30 -12.72 18.80
C PHE A 104 20.96 -14.14 19.26
N ASN A 105 21.44 -15.17 18.57
CA ASN A 105 21.23 -16.56 18.96
C ASN A 105 21.86 -16.90 20.33
N SER A 106 22.98 -16.27 20.68
CA SER A 106 23.58 -16.41 22.01
C SER A 106 22.68 -15.81 23.10
N TYR A 107 22.10 -14.64 22.86
CA TYR A 107 21.19 -13.99 23.82
C TYR A 107 19.87 -14.75 23.99
N LYS A 108 19.33 -15.32 22.91
CA LYS A 108 18.16 -16.21 22.97
C LYS A 108 18.39 -17.40 23.91
N LYS A 109 19.59 -18.00 23.87
CA LYS A 109 19.98 -19.10 24.78
C LYS A 109 20.09 -18.66 26.25
N GLN A 110 20.26 -17.36 26.50
CA GLN A 110 20.29 -16.76 27.84
C GLN A 110 18.92 -16.26 28.30
N ASN A 111 17.84 -16.73 27.65
CA ASN A 111 16.45 -16.43 28.00
C ASN A 111 16.04 -14.95 27.78
N TYR A 112 16.69 -14.26 26.83
CA TYR A 112 16.24 -12.98 26.29
C TYR A 112 15.41 -13.20 25.03
N GLU A 113 14.39 -12.37 24.82
CA GLU A 113 13.59 -12.42 23.60
C GLU A 113 14.19 -11.49 22.55
N ILE A 114 14.69 -12.04 21.46
CA ILE A 114 15.30 -11.25 20.39
C ILE A 114 14.51 -11.45 19.10
N VAL A 115 13.92 -10.37 18.59
CA VAL A 115 13.21 -10.31 17.32
C VAL A 115 13.93 -9.30 16.43
N TYR A 116 13.93 -9.52 15.12
CA TYR A 116 14.36 -8.49 14.19
C TYR A 116 13.49 -8.53 12.93
N PHE A 117 13.36 -7.36 12.32
CA PHE A 117 12.73 -7.14 11.04
C PHE A 117 13.80 -6.58 10.10
N ASP A 118 14.03 -7.27 8.99
CA ASP A 118 14.85 -6.77 7.90
C ASP A 118 13.99 -6.24 6.74
N LYS A 119 14.65 -5.62 5.75
CA LYS A 119 13.98 -5.04 4.59
C LYS A 119 12.98 -5.99 3.90
N ASP A 120 13.25 -7.29 3.87
CA ASP A 120 12.45 -8.25 3.13
C ASP A 120 11.24 -8.63 3.98
N SER A 121 11.43 -8.96 5.26
CA SER A 121 10.31 -9.20 6.20
C SER A 121 9.38 -8.00 6.38
N ILE A 122 9.92 -6.78 6.38
CA ILE A 122 9.12 -5.55 6.43
C ILE A 122 8.32 -5.43 5.13
N SER A 123 8.97 -5.61 3.98
CA SER A 123 8.31 -5.54 2.66
C SER A 123 7.17 -6.54 2.50
N ASP A 124 7.37 -7.76 3.00
CA ASP A 124 6.34 -8.81 2.97
C ASP A 124 5.13 -8.45 3.84
N ALA A 125 5.33 -7.67 4.90
CA ALA A 125 4.27 -7.18 5.77
C ALA A 125 3.58 -5.91 5.24
N LEU A 126 4.25 -5.08 4.43
CA LEU A 126 3.68 -3.81 3.94
C LEU A 126 2.29 -3.93 3.28
N PRO A 127 1.97 -4.97 2.48
CA PRO A 127 0.62 -5.14 1.91
C PRO A 127 -0.50 -5.21 2.94
N SER A 128 -0.23 -5.68 4.17
CA SER A 128 -1.25 -5.79 5.23
C SER A 128 -1.39 -4.53 6.06
N ILE A 129 -0.43 -3.59 5.97
CA ILE A 129 -0.44 -2.36 6.76
C ILE A 129 -1.50 -1.39 6.22
N PRO A 130 -2.31 -0.75 7.09
CA PRO A 130 -3.28 0.26 6.71
C PRO A 130 -2.67 1.46 5.97
N SER A 131 -3.42 1.99 5.00
CA SER A 131 -3.02 3.12 4.13
C SER A 131 -2.49 4.32 4.89
N TYR A 132 -3.23 4.68 5.92
CA TYR A 132 -3.00 5.91 6.66
C TYR A 132 -1.68 5.87 7.42
N ILE A 133 -1.13 4.68 7.70
CA ILE A 133 0.20 4.53 8.31
C ILE A 133 1.26 4.76 7.24
N LEU A 134 1.15 4.12 6.08
CA LEU A 134 2.11 4.27 4.99
C LEU A 134 2.21 5.72 4.50
N GLN A 135 1.07 6.39 4.33
CA GLN A 135 0.99 7.78 3.87
C GLN A 135 1.71 8.78 4.78
N LYS A 136 1.89 8.50 6.09
CA LYS A 136 2.67 9.37 6.99
C LYS A 136 4.12 9.50 6.55
N TYR A 137 4.67 8.49 5.88
CA TYR A 137 6.09 8.36 5.55
C TYR A 137 6.34 8.37 4.03
N GLY A 138 5.34 8.81 3.25
CA GLY A 138 5.39 8.91 1.79
C GLY A 138 4.49 7.91 1.06
N LEU A 139 4.30 8.11 -0.24
CA LEU A 139 3.73 7.10 -1.13
C LEU A 139 4.88 6.35 -1.81
N PRO A 140 4.74 5.05 -2.13
CA PRO A 140 5.67 4.39 -3.03
C PRO A 140 5.65 5.11 -4.40
N ASN A 141 6.62 5.98 -4.64
CA ASN A 141 6.72 6.69 -5.91
C ASN A 141 6.97 5.70 -7.06
N ASN A 142 6.41 6.00 -8.25
CA ASN A 142 6.52 5.27 -9.53
C ASN A 142 5.59 4.07 -9.77
N ILE A 143 4.59 3.82 -8.92
CA ILE A 143 3.61 2.77 -9.20
C ILE A 143 2.30 3.41 -9.61
N GLN A 144 2.17 3.63 -10.91
CA GLN A 144 0.99 4.31 -11.45
C GLN A 144 -0.15 3.35 -11.76
N TYR A 145 0.12 2.05 -12.00
CA TYR A 145 -0.92 1.06 -12.28
C TYR A 145 -0.46 -0.33 -11.82
N VAL A 146 -1.08 -0.86 -10.77
CA VAL A 146 -0.77 -2.17 -10.17
C VAL A 146 -1.28 -3.29 -11.07
N MET A 147 -0.64 -4.47 -11.08
CA MET A 147 -1.18 -5.68 -11.68
C MET A 147 -1.39 -6.71 -10.57
N ASN A 148 -2.64 -7.00 -10.23
CA ASN A 148 -3.03 -7.86 -9.10
C ASN A 148 -3.15 -9.34 -9.47
N VAL A 149 -2.99 -9.67 -10.75
CA VAL A 149 -3.06 -11.03 -11.28
C VAL A 149 -1.73 -11.41 -11.92
N HIS A 150 -1.43 -12.71 -11.95
CA HIS A 150 -0.26 -13.18 -12.67
C HIS A 150 -0.43 -12.89 -14.19
N PRO A 151 0.63 -12.52 -14.93
CA PRO A 151 0.50 -12.16 -16.36
C PRO A 151 -0.15 -13.23 -17.25
N SER A 152 -0.06 -14.51 -16.88
CA SER A 152 -0.72 -15.61 -17.61
C SER A 152 -2.22 -15.73 -17.33
N GLU A 153 -2.70 -15.15 -16.24
CA GLU A 153 -4.10 -15.16 -15.81
C GLU A 153 -4.82 -13.86 -16.19
N TYR A 154 -4.06 -12.85 -16.64
CA TYR A 154 -4.58 -11.56 -17.04
C TYR A 154 -5.61 -11.69 -18.18
N GLN A 155 -6.77 -11.09 -17.96
CA GLN A 155 -7.84 -11.00 -18.95
C GLN A 155 -8.01 -9.55 -19.40
N PRO A 156 -7.77 -9.23 -20.70
CA PRO A 156 -7.92 -7.89 -21.23
C PRO A 156 -9.32 -7.31 -21.04
N LEU A 157 -9.42 -6.06 -20.61
CA LEU A 157 -10.67 -5.31 -20.62
C LEU A 157 -10.79 -4.58 -21.95
N LYS A 158 -11.44 -5.23 -22.92
CA LYS A 158 -11.50 -4.70 -24.29
C LYS A 158 -12.48 -3.53 -24.38
N CYS A 159 -12.04 -2.42 -24.97
CA CYS A 159 -12.88 -1.31 -25.39
C CYS A 159 -14.08 -1.85 -26.18
N MET A 160 -15.28 -1.39 -25.86
CA MET A 160 -16.49 -1.90 -26.48
C MET A 160 -16.57 -1.62 -27.99
N GLU A 161 -15.84 -0.61 -28.47
CA GLU A 161 -15.77 -0.21 -29.88
C GLU A 161 -14.52 -0.75 -30.60
N CYS A 162 -13.33 -0.22 -30.28
CA CYS A 162 -12.10 -0.58 -31.00
C CYS A 162 -11.51 -1.94 -30.58
N ARG A 163 -12.02 -2.58 -29.53
CA ARG A 163 -11.58 -3.88 -28.99
C ARG A 163 -10.17 -3.94 -28.40
N ASP A 164 -9.42 -2.83 -28.43
CA ASP A 164 -8.14 -2.71 -27.75
C ASP A 164 -8.31 -2.78 -26.23
N ASP A 165 -7.29 -3.28 -25.54
CA ASP A 165 -7.30 -3.44 -24.09
C ASP A 165 -7.06 -2.11 -23.36
N ILE A 166 -8.08 -1.60 -22.68
CA ILE A 166 -8.04 -0.30 -22.00
C ILE A 166 -7.24 -0.31 -20.70
N LEU A 167 -6.78 -1.49 -20.26
CA LEU A 167 -5.99 -1.69 -19.04
C LEU A 167 -4.52 -2.07 -19.33
N SER A 168 -4.16 -2.15 -20.61
CA SER A 168 -2.87 -2.66 -21.09
C SER A 168 -1.67 -1.81 -20.63
N ASP A 169 -1.80 -0.49 -20.70
CA ASP A 169 -0.75 0.46 -20.33
C ASP A 169 -1.32 1.77 -19.77
N GLU A 170 -0.43 2.64 -19.28
CA GLU A 170 -0.79 3.95 -18.72
C GLU A 170 -1.59 4.81 -19.71
N TYR A 171 -1.20 4.82 -20.98
CA TYR A 171 -1.85 5.65 -21.97
C TYR A 171 -3.29 5.19 -22.21
N SER A 172 -3.49 3.89 -22.35
CA SER A 172 -4.80 3.26 -22.53
C SER A 172 -5.70 3.51 -21.33
N ILE A 173 -5.16 3.43 -20.10
CA ILE A 173 -5.91 3.73 -18.88
C ILE A 173 -6.35 5.20 -18.83
N ARG A 174 -5.41 6.15 -18.99
CA ARG A 174 -5.73 7.60 -18.93
C ARG A 174 -6.66 8.07 -20.06
N SER A 175 -6.62 7.39 -21.21
CA SER A 175 -7.44 7.71 -22.37
C SER A 175 -8.78 6.99 -22.39
N SER A 176 -9.16 6.31 -21.31
CA SER A 176 -10.39 5.52 -21.22
C SER A 176 -11.33 6.00 -20.11
N MET A 177 -12.60 5.61 -20.22
CA MET A 177 -13.63 5.93 -19.23
C MET A 177 -14.73 4.85 -19.21
N ALA A 178 -15.58 4.91 -18.18
CA ALA A 178 -16.89 4.26 -18.14
C ALA A 178 -18.00 5.30 -17.95
N THR A 179 -19.16 5.03 -18.51
CA THR A 179 -20.31 5.94 -18.53
C THR A 179 -21.62 5.18 -18.57
N LEU A 180 -22.71 5.88 -18.28
CA LEU A 180 -24.05 5.43 -18.59
C LEU A 180 -24.51 6.08 -19.90
N ILE A 181 -25.26 5.33 -20.71
CA ILE A 181 -25.96 5.84 -21.91
C ILE A 181 -27.42 5.35 -21.89
N LEU A 182 -28.25 5.94 -22.76
CA LEU A 182 -29.57 5.39 -23.09
C LEU A 182 -29.49 4.72 -24.46
N ASP A 183 -30.03 3.51 -24.56
CA ASP A 183 -30.18 2.80 -25.83
C ASP A 183 -31.36 3.37 -26.65
N ASN A 184 -31.60 2.78 -27.83
CA ASN A 184 -32.68 3.21 -28.73
C ASN A 184 -34.10 3.00 -28.14
N GLU A 185 -34.22 2.26 -27.05
CA GLU A 185 -35.48 2.01 -26.33
C GLU A 185 -35.57 2.84 -25.03
N ASP A 186 -34.72 3.87 -24.87
CA ASP A 186 -34.59 4.70 -23.68
C ASP A 186 -34.24 3.90 -22.40
N LYS A 187 -33.58 2.75 -22.56
CA LYS A 187 -33.09 1.94 -21.44
C LYS A 187 -31.64 2.25 -21.14
N LEU A 188 -31.32 2.29 -19.86
CA LEU A 188 -29.98 2.52 -19.35
C LEU A 188 -29.05 1.38 -19.72
N GLU A 189 -27.89 1.72 -20.28
CA GLU A 189 -26.82 0.82 -20.68
C GLU A 189 -25.51 1.26 -20.00
N PHE A 190 -24.69 0.29 -19.56
CA PHE A 190 -23.36 0.55 -19.01
C PHE A 190 -22.33 0.38 -20.12
N VAL A 191 -21.53 1.41 -20.36
CA VAL A 191 -20.54 1.42 -21.46
C VAL A 191 -19.17 1.83 -20.93
N TYR A 192 -18.12 1.21 -21.45
CA TYR A 192 -16.74 1.56 -21.16
C TYR A 192 -15.86 1.41 -22.41
N GLY A 193 -14.75 2.14 -22.43
CA GLY A 193 -13.83 2.13 -23.56
C GLY A 193 -12.97 3.39 -23.62
N HIS A 194 -12.20 3.50 -24.70
CA HIS A 194 -11.45 4.72 -24.98
C HIS A 194 -12.40 5.91 -25.14
N LYS A 195 -12.04 7.05 -24.52
CA LYS A 195 -12.81 8.30 -24.57
C LYS A 195 -13.16 8.66 -26.02
N ASN A 196 -12.18 8.63 -26.91
CA ASN A 196 -12.41 8.94 -28.33
C ASN A 196 -13.38 7.98 -29.05
N CYS A 197 -13.58 6.77 -28.53
CA CYS A 197 -14.53 5.81 -29.09
C CYS A 197 -15.95 6.03 -28.56
N ILE A 198 -16.11 6.32 -27.27
CA ILE A 198 -17.42 6.30 -26.61
C ILE A 198 -17.99 7.68 -26.28
N ASN A 199 -17.18 8.74 -26.37
CA ASN A 199 -17.63 10.11 -26.06
C ASN A 199 -18.69 10.65 -27.03
N GLN A 200 -18.91 10.00 -28.17
CA GLN A 200 -20.05 10.32 -29.05
C GLN A 200 -21.41 9.88 -28.49
N TYR A 201 -21.41 8.98 -27.50
CA TYR A 201 -22.63 8.47 -26.87
C TYR A 201 -22.90 9.10 -25.49
N THR A 202 -21.97 9.93 -24.99
CA THR A 202 -22.11 10.57 -23.68
C THR A 202 -23.13 11.71 -23.76
N ARG A 203 -23.77 11.97 -22.62
CA ARG A 203 -24.69 13.09 -22.43
C ARG A 203 -24.35 13.79 -21.13
N ASP A 204 -24.52 15.11 -21.09
CA ASP A 204 -24.19 15.93 -19.91
C ASP A 204 -25.01 15.54 -18.67
N ASP A 205 -26.20 14.96 -18.86
CA ASP A 205 -27.09 14.51 -17.79
C ASP A 205 -26.78 13.09 -17.27
N LEU A 206 -25.83 12.38 -17.89
CA LEU A 206 -25.42 11.04 -17.48
C LEU A 206 -24.01 11.06 -16.90
N PRO A 207 -23.77 10.31 -15.81
CA PRO A 207 -22.52 10.36 -15.11
C PRO A 207 -21.47 9.49 -15.82
N TRP A 208 -20.20 9.85 -15.63
CA TRP A 208 -19.05 9.08 -16.09
C TRP A 208 -17.97 9.01 -15.01
N ILE A 209 -17.02 8.10 -15.20
CA ILE A 209 -15.80 7.98 -14.41
C ILE A 209 -14.62 7.65 -15.34
N GLU A 210 -13.46 8.26 -15.11
CA GLU A 210 -12.25 7.87 -15.83
C GLU A 210 -11.72 6.53 -15.31
N ILE A 211 -11.03 5.75 -16.16
CA ILE A 211 -10.52 4.46 -15.71
C ILE A 211 -9.47 4.63 -14.62
N ASP A 212 -8.59 5.63 -14.71
CA ASP A 212 -7.60 5.92 -13.65
C ASP A 212 -8.28 6.19 -12.30
N GLN A 213 -9.36 6.96 -12.27
CA GLN A 213 -10.20 7.16 -11.09
C GLN A 213 -10.82 5.84 -10.61
N ALA A 214 -11.40 5.05 -11.52
CA ALA A 214 -12.06 3.79 -11.19
C ALA A 214 -11.10 2.74 -10.58
N LEU A 215 -9.79 2.86 -10.80
CA LEU A 215 -8.79 2.01 -10.14
C LEU A 215 -8.61 2.33 -8.65
N HIS A 216 -9.14 3.45 -8.15
CA HIS A 216 -9.12 3.78 -6.73
C HIS A 216 -10.46 3.49 -6.07
N GLN A 217 -10.43 2.72 -4.98
CA GLN A 217 -11.63 2.26 -4.29
C GLN A 217 -12.49 3.43 -3.76
N ASP A 218 -11.88 4.53 -3.34
CA ASP A 218 -12.58 5.73 -2.83
C ASP A 218 -13.35 6.48 -3.92
N GLN A 219 -13.00 6.32 -5.20
CA GLN A 219 -13.75 6.86 -6.35
C GLN A 219 -14.76 5.85 -6.89
N LEU A 220 -14.37 4.57 -6.93
CA LEU A 220 -15.21 3.49 -7.45
C LEU A 220 -16.47 3.25 -6.58
N ILE A 221 -16.36 3.40 -5.25
CA ILE A 221 -17.51 3.25 -4.34
C ILE A 221 -18.59 4.33 -4.60
N PRO A 222 -18.28 5.64 -4.58
CA PRO A 222 -19.23 6.68 -4.96
C PRO A 222 -19.79 6.50 -6.37
N TRP A 223 -18.96 6.12 -7.34
CA TRP A 223 -19.41 5.81 -8.70
C TRP A 223 -20.48 4.72 -8.72
N ASN A 224 -20.23 3.58 -8.06
CA ASN A 224 -21.20 2.48 -7.97
C ASN A 224 -22.52 2.92 -7.30
N LYS A 225 -22.44 3.81 -6.30
CA LYS A 225 -23.63 4.41 -5.68
C LYS A 225 -24.39 5.29 -6.68
N THR A 226 -23.69 6.12 -7.44
CA THR A 226 -24.27 6.94 -8.52
C THR A 226 -24.97 6.06 -9.56
N VAL A 227 -24.30 5.03 -10.06
CA VAL A 227 -24.90 4.07 -11.00
C VAL A 227 -26.18 3.43 -10.43
N SER A 228 -26.15 3.01 -9.16
CA SER A 228 -27.32 2.44 -8.48
C SER A 228 -28.49 3.42 -8.40
N ASN A 229 -28.22 4.71 -8.20
CA ASN A 229 -29.27 5.74 -8.18
C ASN A 229 -29.92 5.93 -9.56
N TYR A 230 -29.17 5.75 -10.65
CA TYR A 230 -29.74 5.80 -12.01
C TYR A 230 -30.58 4.55 -12.32
N LEU A 231 -30.15 3.37 -11.87
CA LEU A 231 -30.92 2.12 -12.02
C LEU A 231 -32.28 2.15 -11.30
N GLN A 232 -32.46 3.01 -10.29
CA GLN A 232 -33.76 3.22 -9.64
C GLN A 232 -34.70 4.11 -10.46
N LYS A 233 -34.16 4.91 -11.38
CA LYS A 233 -34.91 5.91 -12.17
C LYS A 233 -35.24 5.44 -13.58
N TYR A 234 -34.41 4.56 -14.14
CA TYR A 234 -34.52 4.11 -15.53
C TYR A 234 -34.72 2.60 -15.58
N GLN A 235 -35.46 2.13 -16.58
CA GLN A 235 -35.33 0.73 -17.00
C GLN A 235 -33.94 0.52 -17.60
N TYR A 236 -33.39 -0.67 -17.47
CA TYR A 236 -32.04 -1.00 -17.97
C TYR A 236 -32.11 -2.04 -19.08
N SER A 237 -31.11 -2.00 -19.95
CA SER A 237 -30.98 -2.94 -21.04
C SER A 237 -30.61 -4.34 -20.52
N LYS A 238 -30.83 -5.37 -21.34
CA LYS A 238 -30.46 -6.74 -20.99
C LYS A 238 -28.93 -6.95 -20.90
N TYR A 239 -28.13 -6.04 -21.44
CA TYR A 239 -26.67 -6.11 -21.47
C TYR A 239 -26.01 -5.34 -20.32
N PHE A 240 -26.74 -4.46 -19.64
CA PHE A 240 -26.23 -3.60 -18.57
C PHE A 240 -25.36 -4.35 -17.55
N TYR A 241 -25.89 -5.43 -16.94
CA TYR A 241 -25.18 -6.16 -15.90
C TYR A 241 -24.02 -6.99 -16.45
N GLN A 242 -24.11 -7.45 -17.69
CA GLN A 242 -23.00 -8.15 -18.34
C GLN A 242 -21.83 -7.18 -18.50
N ASN A 243 -22.05 -6.02 -19.13
CA ASN A 243 -21.00 -5.03 -19.36
C ASN A 243 -20.43 -4.52 -18.03
N LYS A 244 -21.29 -4.25 -17.04
CA LYS A 244 -20.83 -3.82 -15.71
C LYS A 244 -19.98 -4.89 -15.03
N ASN A 245 -20.35 -6.17 -15.12
CA ASN A 245 -19.58 -7.25 -14.53
C ASN A 245 -18.21 -7.42 -15.22
N GLU A 246 -18.17 -7.31 -16.55
CA GLU A 246 -16.91 -7.32 -17.32
C GLU A 246 -16.00 -6.16 -16.89
N PHE A 247 -16.56 -4.95 -16.75
CA PHE A 247 -15.86 -3.79 -16.22
C PHE A 247 -15.34 -4.01 -14.80
N ASP A 248 -16.21 -4.37 -13.84
CA ASP A 248 -15.84 -4.54 -12.44
C ASP A 248 -14.73 -5.60 -12.27
N THR A 249 -14.83 -6.71 -13.01
CA THR A 249 -13.81 -7.77 -13.02
C THR A 249 -12.49 -7.28 -13.62
N GLY A 250 -12.56 -6.53 -14.72
CA GLY A 250 -11.39 -5.91 -15.35
C GLY A 250 -10.66 -4.96 -14.40
N ILE A 251 -11.40 -4.03 -13.79
CA ILE A 251 -10.88 -3.05 -12.83
C ILE A 251 -10.18 -3.72 -11.65
N GLN A 252 -10.73 -4.79 -11.08
CA GLN A 252 -10.11 -5.51 -9.95
C GLN A 252 -8.69 -6.02 -10.26
N GLN A 253 -8.40 -6.40 -11.51
CA GLN A 253 -7.06 -6.86 -11.92
C GLN A 253 -6.00 -5.75 -11.84
N ARG A 254 -6.41 -4.47 -11.85
CA ARG A 254 -5.52 -3.29 -11.83
C ARG A 254 -5.78 -2.32 -10.67
N MET A 255 -6.81 -2.59 -9.86
CA MET A 255 -7.25 -1.73 -8.77
C MET A 255 -6.11 -1.52 -7.78
N PHE A 256 -5.89 -0.26 -7.40
CA PHE A 256 -4.97 0.03 -6.32
C PHE A 256 -5.44 -0.66 -5.04
N PRO A 257 -4.53 -1.24 -4.26
CA PRO A 257 -4.93 -1.79 -2.99
C PRO A 257 -5.53 -0.66 -2.14
N SER A 258 -6.56 -0.99 -1.37
CA SER A 258 -7.35 -0.04 -0.55
C SER A 258 -6.48 0.84 0.36
N ASN A 259 -5.25 0.38 0.64
CA ASN A 259 -4.24 1.04 1.43
C ASN A 259 -3.29 1.99 0.64
N TRP A 260 -3.48 2.24 -0.66
CA TRP A 260 -2.55 3.09 -1.45
C TRP A 260 -3.07 4.47 -1.82
N GLY A 261 -3.89 5.05 -0.95
CA GLY A 261 -4.26 6.46 -1.04
C GLY A 261 -5.48 6.75 -1.91
N LYS A 262 -6.13 7.85 -1.58
CA LYS A 262 -7.25 8.43 -2.34
C LYS A 262 -6.75 8.84 -3.72
N HIS A 263 -7.60 8.76 -4.74
CA HIS A 263 -7.27 9.36 -6.03
C HIS A 263 -6.89 10.83 -5.82
N LEU A 264 -5.74 11.26 -6.35
CA LEU A 264 -5.21 12.62 -6.19
C LEU A 264 -6.05 13.64 -6.96
N LEU A 265 -7.22 14.00 -6.42
CA LEU A 265 -7.93 15.23 -6.76
C LEU A 265 -7.74 16.20 -5.59
N SER A 266 -6.68 17.02 -5.65
CA SER A 266 -6.38 18.26 -4.87
C SER A 266 -5.00 18.32 -4.16
N LEU A 267 -3.91 18.46 -4.93
CA LEU A 267 -2.71 19.18 -4.46
C LEU A 267 -2.32 20.33 -5.40
N VAL A 268 -3.26 20.76 -6.24
CA VAL A 268 -3.18 22.05 -6.94
C VAL A 268 -4.32 22.91 -6.42
N GLU A 269 -4.11 23.44 -5.22
CA GLU A 269 -4.35 24.83 -4.80
C GLU A 269 -3.64 25.06 -3.45
#